data_AF-L7KKY6-F1
#
_entry.id   AF-L7KKY6-F1
#
_cell.length_a   1.000
_cell.length_b   1.000
_cell.length_c   1.000
_cell.angle_alpha   90.00
_cell.angle_beta   90.00
_cell.angle_gamma   90.00
#
_symmetry.space_group_name_H-M   'P 1'
#
loop_
_entity.id
_entity.type
_entity.pdbx_description
1 polymer ?
#
loop_
_entity_poly.entity_id
_entity_poly.type
_entity_poly.pdbx_seq_one_letter_code
_entity_poly.pdbx_strand_id
1 'polypeptide(L)'
;MSADAALGRIGRVPGDLRILTDRVADDVVDDCLGRLALVVVDVTDIGATDVVGDALAQWQSARRVSIDTRRRLEAALVQRDIDGLAAHRASDLHSQRENFRAARGLACLAIVFGTVGGPRYRLREAAYEASVALGGSAGVVGVLVEFT
;
A
#
# COMPACT_ATOMS: atom_id res chain seq x y z
N MET A 1 -5.86 -24.12 10.51
CA MET A 1 -5.40 -22.94 9.73
C MET A 1 -3.90 -23.09 9.51
N SER A 2 -3.44 -23.11 8.26
CA SER A 2 -2.00 -23.21 7.97
C SER A 2 -1.27 -21.95 8.45
N ALA A 3 -0.05 -22.09 8.97
CA ALA A 3 0.78 -20.96 9.43
C ALA A 3 0.97 -19.89 8.34
N ASP A 4 0.92 -20.31 7.07
CA ASP A 4 1.00 -19.44 5.89
C ASP A 4 -0.20 -18.49 5.75
N ALA A 5 -1.40 -18.95 6.14
CA ALA A 5 -2.61 -18.12 6.12
C ALA A 5 -2.61 -17.07 7.26
N ALA A 6 -1.91 -17.35 8.36
CA ALA A 6 -1.73 -16.41 9.46
C ALA A 6 -0.63 -15.36 9.18
N LEU A 7 0.33 -15.72 8.32
CA LEU A 7 1.43 -14.85 7.92
C LEU A 7 1.02 -13.86 6.82
N GLY A 8 0.14 -14.23 5.89
CA GLY A 8 -0.20 -13.36 4.76
C GLY A 8 0.97 -13.18 3.78
N ARG A 9 0.91 -12.16 2.92
CA ARG A 9 1.91 -11.96 1.84
C ARG A 9 3.24 -11.40 2.34
N ILE A 10 3.27 -10.77 3.52
CA ILE A 10 4.51 -10.23 4.12
C ILE A 10 5.59 -11.31 4.31
N GLY A 11 5.23 -12.59 4.41
CA GLY A 11 6.18 -13.71 4.47
C GLY A 11 7.06 -13.87 3.22
N ARG A 12 6.73 -13.17 2.12
CA ARG A 12 7.50 -13.19 0.85
C ARG A 12 8.58 -12.10 0.77
N VAL A 13 8.68 -11.24 1.79
CA VAL A 13 9.59 -10.09 1.87
C VAL A 13 10.75 -10.44 2.82
N PRO A 14 11.95 -9.80 2.73
CA PRO A 14 13.03 -10.05 3.67
C PRO A 14 12.56 -10.02 5.14
N GLY A 15 13.10 -10.93 5.96
CA GLY A 15 12.61 -11.21 7.32
C GLY A 15 12.57 -9.99 8.25
N ASP A 16 13.40 -8.98 7.98
CA ASP A 16 13.47 -7.72 8.72
C ASP A 16 12.13 -6.98 8.71
N LEU A 17 11.41 -6.97 7.57
CA LEU A 17 10.14 -6.27 7.47
C LEU A 17 9.08 -6.89 8.37
N ARG A 18 9.02 -8.23 8.39
CA ARG A 18 8.09 -8.96 9.26
C ARG A 18 8.35 -8.65 10.73
N ILE A 19 9.62 -8.71 11.15
CA ILE A 19 10.02 -8.44 12.54
C ILE A 19 9.62 -7.02 12.94
N LEU A 20 9.87 -6.04 12.07
CA LEU A 20 9.49 -4.65 12.34
C LEU A 20 7.97 -4.48 12.40
N THR A 21 7.22 -5.06 11.47
CA THR A 21 5.75 -5.01 11.52
C THR A 21 5.15 -5.69 12.74
N ASP A 22 5.87 -6.57 13.44
CA ASP A 22 5.44 -7.22 14.68
C ASP A 22 5.77 -6.40 15.93
N ARG A 23 6.70 -5.44 15.83
CA ARG A 23 7.13 -4.58 16.94
C ARG A 23 6.29 -3.32 17.10
N VAL A 24 5.69 -2.82 16.02
CA VAL A 24 4.81 -1.63 16.07
C VAL A 24 3.66 -1.90 17.04
N ALA A 25 3.39 -1.04 18.01
CA ALA A 25 2.28 -1.26 18.95
C ALA A 25 0.91 -1.06 18.25
N ASP A 26 -0.11 -1.82 18.64
CA ASP A 26 -1.42 -1.81 17.95
C ASP A 26 -2.11 -0.43 17.99
N ASP A 27 -1.85 0.38 19.03
CA ASP A 27 -2.40 1.72 19.24
C ASP A 27 -1.80 2.79 18.30
N VAL A 28 -0.61 2.55 17.73
CA VAL A 28 0.05 3.48 16.79
C VAL A 28 -0.01 3.00 15.33
N VAL A 29 -0.69 1.88 15.05
CA VAL A 29 -0.76 1.30 13.70
C VAL A 29 -1.39 2.25 12.68
N ASP A 30 -2.49 2.93 13.01
CA ASP A 30 -3.16 3.80 12.04
C ASP A 30 -2.31 5.04 11.68
N ASP A 31 -1.45 5.50 12.60
CA ASP A 31 -0.48 6.57 12.32
C ASP A 31 0.67 6.06 11.46
N CYS A 32 1.19 4.88 11.76
CA CYS A 32 2.20 4.20 10.93
C CYS A 32 1.68 3.95 9.49
N LEU A 33 0.43 3.51 9.35
CA LEU A 33 -0.24 3.32 8.06
C LEU A 33 -0.42 4.65 7.32
N GLY A 34 -0.78 5.72 8.03
CA GLY A 34 -0.87 7.07 7.45
C GLY A 34 0.49 7.55 6.92
N ARG A 35 1.57 7.35 7.68
CA ARG A 35 2.93 7.69 7.24
C ARG A 35 3.35 6.87 6.01
N LEU A 36 3.05 5.58 6.00
CA LEU A 36 3.32 4.70 4.88
C LEU A 36 2.58 5.12 3.61
N ALA A 37 1.30 5.51 3.73
CA ALA A 37 0.51 6.01 2.61
C ALA A 37 1.15 7.24 1.95
N LEU A 38 1.65 8.19 2.75
CA LEU A 38 2.33 9.38 2.22
C LEU A 38 3.61 9.02 1.45
N VAL A 39 4.44 8.14 1.99
CA VAL A 39 5.67 7.69 1.33
C VAL A 39 5.37 6.97 0.00
N VAL A 40 4.35 6.13 -0.02
CA VAL A 40 3.91 5.43 -1.23
C VAL A 40 3.43 6.41 -2.29
N VAL A 41 2.62 7.40 -1.91
CA VAL A 41 2.08 8.40 -2.83
C VAL A 41 3.19 9.24 -3.46
N ASP A 42 4.16 9.67 -2.67
CA ASP A 42 5.31 10.48 -3.11
C ASP A 42 6.19 9.73 -4.11
N VAL A 43 6.52 8.46 -3.84
CA VAL A 43 7.47 7.70 -4.67
C VAL A 43 6.83 7.08 -5.92
N THR A 44 5.52 6.77 -5.88
CA THR A 44 4.84 6.13 -7.02
C THR A 44 4.13 7.11 -7.95
N ASP A 45 4.18 8.41 -7.66
CA ASP A 45 3.56 9.49 -8.44
C ASP A 45 2.03 9.29 -8.67
N ILE A 46 1.37 8.51 -7.81
CA ILE A 46 -0.09 8.32 -7.86
C ILE A 46 -0.84 9.52 -7.30
N GLY A 47 -0.14 10.50 -6.70
CA GLY A 47 -0.70 11.70 -6.07
C GLY A 47 -1.45 12.61 -7.04
N ALA A 48 -1.12 12.59 -8.33
CA ALA A 48 -1.85 13.32 -9.37
C ALA A 48 -3.24 12.73 -9.68
N THR A 49 -3.60 11.59 -9.10
CA THR A 49 -4.92 10.98 -9.28
C THR A 49 -5.92 11.62 -8.31
N ASP A 50 -6.96 12.29 -8.82
CA ASP A 50 -7.95 13.01 -7.98
C ASP A 50 -8.50 12.18 -6.81
N VAL A 51 -8.79 10.90 -7.05
CA VAL A 51 -9.32 10.01 -6.01
C VAL A 51 -8.33 9.77 -4.86
N VAL A 52 -7.02 9.81 -5.12
CA VAL A 52 -5.98 9.68 -4.08
C VAL A 52 -6.00 10.90 -3.18
N GLY A 53 -6.11 12.11 -3.76
CA GLY A 53 -6.27 13.35 -3.01
C GLY A 53 -7.52 13.35 -2.13
N ASP A 54 -8.67 12.97 -2.71
CA ASP A 54 -9.95 12.83 -1.98
C ASP A 54 -9.82 11.87 -0.78
N ALA A 55 -9.19 10.71 -1.01
CA ALA A 55 -9.02 9.69 0.02
C ALA A 55 -8.13 10.17 1.16
N LEU A 56 -7.00 10.82 0.85
CA LEU A 56 -6.10 11.39 1.85
C LEU A 56 -6.79 12.48 2.68
N ALA A 57 -7.55 13.37 2.04
CA ALA A 57 -8.28 14.43 2.74
C ALA A 57 -9.35 13.87 3.70
N GLN A 58 -10.11 12.86 3.26
CA GLN A 58 -11.08 12.17 4.12
C GLN A 58 -10.40 11.43 5.27
N TRP A 59 -9.29 10.75 4.99
CA TRP A 59 -8.51 10.06 6.02
C TRP A 59 -7.94 11.02 7.06
N GLN A 60 -7.37 12.14 6.64
CA GLN A 60 -6.80 13.14 7.55
C GLN A 60 -7.86 13.78 8.45
N SER A 61 -9.05 14.04 7.92
CA SER A 61 -10.13 14.71 8.65
C SER A 61 -10.89 13.78 9.61
N ALA A 62 -11.15 12.54 9.20
CA ALA A 62 -12.07 11.66 9.91
C ALA A 62 -11.51 10.26 10.23
N ARG A 63 -10.26 9.97 9.84
CA ARG A 63 -9.64 8.62 9.89
C ARG A 63 -10.52 7.55 9.23
N ARG A 64 -11.29 7.95 8.22
CA ARG A 64 -12.22 7.12 7.47
C ARG A 64 -12.28 7.60 6.04
N VAL A 65 -12.41 6.67 5.11
CA VAL A 65 -12.66 6.96 3.69
C VAL A 65 -14.00 6.38 3.29
N SER A 66 -14.80 7.17 2.57
CA SER A 66 -16.12 6.76 2.12
C SER A 66 -16.06 5.52 1.23
N ILE A 67 -17.14 4.74 1.22
CA ILE A 67 -17.24 3.54 0.35
C ILE A 67 -17.06 3.93 -1.12
N ASP A 68 -17.63 5.06 -1.53
CA ASP A 68 -17.53 5.56 -2.90
C ASP A 68 -16.08 5.90 -3.29
N THR A 69 -15.36 6.64 -2.44
CA THR A 69 -13.95 6.95 -2.67
C THR A 69 -13.08 5.67 -2.71
N ARG A 70 -13.37 4.68 -1.85
CA ARG A 70 -12.68 3.38 -1.91
C ARG A 70 -12.94 2.63 -3.23
N ARG A 71 -14.18 2.62 -3.73
CA ARG A 71 -14.50 2.02 -5.04
C ARG A 71 -13.80 2.74 -6.19
N ARG A 72 -13.68 4.06 -6.12
CA ARG A 72 -12.93 4.84 -7.11
C ARG A 72 -11.42 4.53 -7.05
N LEU A 73 -10.84 4.28 -5.87
CA LEU A 73 -9.45 3.79 -5.74
C LEU A 73 -9.27 2.40 -6.35
N GLU A 74 -10.22 1.49 -6.09
CA GLU A 74 -10.20 0.15 -6.69
C GLU A 74 -10.29 0.22 -8.22
N ALA A 75 -11.13 1.10 -8.78
CA ALA A 75 -11.21 1.33 -10.22
C ALA A 75 -9.89 1.88 -10.79
N ALA A 76 -9.25 2.83 -10.10
CA ALA A 76 -7.94 3.35 -10.51
C ALA A 76 -6.86 2.26 -10.51
N LEU A 77 -6.88 1.36 -9.51
CA LEU A 77 -5.99 0.21 -9.46
C LEU A 77 -6.18 -0.68 -10.69
N VAL A 78 -7.43 -1.06 -10.99
CA VAL A 78 -7.75 -1.90 -12.16
C VAL A 78 -7.29 -1.25 -13.46
N GLN A 79 -7.47 0.07 -13.58
CA GLN A 79 -6.99 0.81 -14.75
C GLN A 79 -5.47 0.69 -14.91
N ARG A 80 -4.69 0.82 -13.83
CA ARG A 80 -3.23 0.65 -13.89
C ARG A 80 -2.81 -0.76 -14.26
N ASP A 81 -3.52 -1.79 -13.80
CA ASP A 81 -3.25 -3.17 -14.22
C ASP A 81 -3.51 -3.37 -15.72
N ILE A 82 -4.57 -2.76 -16.27
CA ILE A 82 -4.89 -2.79 -17.71
C ILE A 82 -3.81 -2.05 -18.52
N ASP A 83 -3.42 -0.85 -18.08
CA ASP A 83 -2.41 -0.04 -18.76
C ASP A 83 -1.03 -0.74 -18.75
N GLY A 84 -0.68 -1.37 -17.63
CA GLY A 84 0.52 -2.20 -17.52
C GLY A 84 0.51 -3.40 -18.47
N LEU A 85 -0.64 -4.07 -18.63
CA LEU A 85 -0.80 -5.16 -19.61
C LEU A 85 -0.68 -4.66 -21.05
N ALA A 86 -1.23 -3.48 -21.37
CA ALA A 86 -1.10 -2.87 -22.68
C ALA A 86 0.37 -2.53 -23.00
N ALA A 87 1.08 -1.91 -22.05
CA ALA A 87 2.52 -1.61 -22.18
C ALA A 87 3.36 -2.89 -22.38
N HIS A 88 3.05 -3.95 -21.63
CA HIS A 88 3.71 -5.25 -21.80
C HIS A 88 3.54 -5.80 -23.23
N ARG A 89 2.32 -5.74 -23.78
CA ARG A 89 2.04 -6.18 -25.17
C ARG A 89 2.78 -5.32 -26.20
N ALA A 90 3.03 -4.06 -25.89
CA ALA A 90 3.83 -3.15 -26.71
C ALA A 90 5.36 -3.33 -26.53
N SER A 91 5.80 -4.27 -25.68
CA SER A 91 7.20 -4.44 -25.27
C SER A 91 7.81 -3.19 -24.60
N ASP A 92 6.97 -2.31 -24.06
CA ASP A 92 7.38 -1.15 -23.27
C ASP A 92 7.53 -1.54 -21.80
N LEU A 93 8.73 -2.01 -21.45
CA LEU A 93 9.05 -2.45 -20.10
C LEU A 93 9.09 -1.31 -19.08
N HIS A 94 9.32 -0.07 -19.52
CA HIS A 94 9.38 1.08 -18.64
C HIS A 94 7.98 1.42 -18.15
N SER A 95 7.05 1.69 -19.09
CA SER A 95 5.66 1.98 -18.78
C SER A 95 4.96 0.80 -18.08
N GLN A 96 5.34 -0.45 -18.40
CA GLN A 96 4.85 -1.61 -17.67
C GLN A 96 5.22 -1.54 -16.18
N ARG A 97 6.49 -1.24 -15.87
CA ARG A 97 6.98 -1.18 -14.48
C ARG A 97 6.37 -0.02 -13.71
N GLU A 98 6.20 1.14 -14.35
CA GLU A 98 5.56 2.30 -13.74
C GLU A 98 4.10 2.02 -13.37
N ASN A 99 3.32 1.49 -14.32
CA ASN A 99 1.93 1.12 -14.06
C ASN A 99 1.81 0.02 -13.00
N PHE A 100 2.71 -0.97 -13.00
CA PHE A 100 2.75 -1.99 -11.96
C PHE A 100 3.00 -1.36 -10.57
N ARG A 101 4.02 -0.50 -10.43
CA ARG A 101 4.32 0.16 -9.14
C ARG A 101 3.15 1.04 -8.68
N ALA A 102 2.53 1.80 -9.58
CA ALA A 102 1.35 2.59 -9.29
C ALA A 102 0.17 1.72 -8.82
N ALA A 103 -0.09 0.58 -9.46
CA ALA A 103 -1.12 -0.36 -9.05
C ALA A 103 -0.88 -0.93 -7.65
N ARG A 104 0.39 -1.25 -7.31
CA ARG A 104 0.75 -1.70 -5.95
C ARG A 104 0.63 -0.58 -4.92
N GLY A 105 0.96 0.65 -5.30
CA GLY A 105 0.74 1.82 -4.45
C GLY A 105 -0.74 2.03 -4.12
N LEU A 106 -1.62 1.94 -5.13
CA LEU A 106 -3.07 2.00 -4.95
C LEU A 106 -3.60 0.82 -4.11
N ALA A 107 -3.05 -0.38 -4.27
CA ALA A 107 -3.39 -1.53 -3.43
C ALA A 107 -3.00 -1.31 -1.96
N CYS A 108 -1.83 -0.71 -1.70
CA CYS A 108 -1.42 -0.29 -0.38
C CYS A 108 -2.42 0.70 0.22
N LEU A 109 -2.82 1.73 -0.53
CA LEU A 109 -3.82 2.70 -0.08
C LEU A 109 -5.18 2.05 0.23
N ALA A 110 -5.62 1.09 -0.59
CA ALA A 110 -6.86 0.36 -0.33
C ALA A 110 -6.83 -0.42 1.00
N ILE A 111 -5.66 -0.94 1.41
CA ILE A 111 -5.47 -1.62 2.70
C ILE A 111 -5.41 -0.59 3.85
N VAL A 112 -4.69 0.52 3.64
CA VAL A 112 -4.60 1.62 4.61
C VAL A 112 -5.98 2.21 4.90
N PHE A 113 -6.82 2.40 3.89
CA PHE A 113 -8.15 2.98 4.07
C PHE A 113 -9.25 1.95 4.30
N GLY A 114 -8.91 0.67 4.15
CA GLY A 114 -9.82 -0.45 4.34
C GLY A 114 -10.12 -0.73 5.81
N THR A 115 -11.24 -1.40 6.06
CA THR A 115 -11.69 -1.80 7.40
C THR A 115 -11.62 -3.32 7.61
N VAL A 116 -11.01 -4.05 6.67
CA VAL A 116 -10.95 -5.51 6.69
C VAL A 116 -9.68 -5.97 7.39
N GLY A 117 -9.84 -6.86 8.37
CA GLY A 117 -8.76 -7.41 9.17
C GLY A 117 -8.36 -6.49 10.35
N GLY A 118 -7.69 -7.09 11.34
CA GLY A 118 -7.18 -6.35 12.49
C GLY A 118 -5.98 -5.45 12.14
N PRO A 119 -5.58 -4.54 13.05
CA PRO A 119 -4.49 -3.57 12.83
C PRO A 119 -3.21 -4.23 12.30
N ARG A 120 -2.77 -5.32 12.94
CA ARG A 120 -1.58 -6.07 12.55
C ARG A 120 -1.62 -6.61 11.12
N TYR A 121 -2.77 -7.16 10.73
CA TYR A 121 -2.96 -7.71 9.39
C TYR A 121 -2.86 -6.60 8.34
N ARG A 122 -3.55 -5.47 8.59
CA ARG A 122 -3.48 -4.29 7.71
C ARG A 122 -2.05 -3.77 7.58
N LEU A 123 -1.31 -3.66 8.68
CA LEU A 123 0.08 -3.21 8.66
C LEU A 123 0.97 -4.14 7.82
N ARG A 124 0.87 -5.45 8.01
CA ARG A 124 1.65 -6.44 7.25
C ARG A 124 1.33 -6.40 5.75
N GLU A 125 0.06 -6.37 5.38
CA GLU A 125 -0.35 -6.34 3.97
C GLU A 125 -0.02 -4.99 3.30
N ALA A 126 -0.19 -3.87 4.00
CA ALA A 126 0.20 -2.56 3.49
C ALA A 126 1.71 -2.45 3.32
N ALA A 127 2.49 -2.94 4.30
CA ALA A 127 3.96 -2.96 4.22
C ALA A 127 4.45 -3.83 3.06
N TYR A 128 3.78 -4.96 2.79
CA TYR A 128 4.04 -5.78 1.61
C TYR A 128 3.81 -4.98 0.32
N GLU A 129 2.60 -4.44 0.11
CA GLU A 129 2.27 -3.72 -1.13
C GLU A 129 3.17 -2.48 -1.32
N ALA A 130 3.44 -1.74 -0.24
CA ALA A 130 4.37 -0.62 -0.25
C ALA A 130 5.77 -1.05 -0.67
N SER A 131 6.31 -2.16 -0.14
CA SER A 131 7.65 -2.62 -0.51
C SER A 131 7.77 -2.95 -2.01
N VAL A 132 6.71 -3.49 -2.60
CA VAL A 132 6.66 -3.79 -4.03
C VAL A 132 6.53 -2.48 -4.83
N ALA A 133 5.66 -1.58 -4.39
CA ALA A 133 5.43 -0.28 -5.01
C ALA A 133 6.70 0.58 -5.06
N LEU A 134 7.46 0.61 -3.97
CA LEU A 134 8.73 1.33 -3.85
C LEU A 134 9.91 0.64 -4.57
N GLY A 135 9.71 -0.59 -5.06
CA GLY A 135 10.76 -1.39 -5.68
C GLY A 135 11.81 -1.92 -4.70
N GLY A 136 11.46 -1.99 -3.40
CA GLY A 136 12.35 -2.46 -2.34
C GLY A 136 11.81 -2.17 -0.93
N SER A 137 12.47 -2.74 0.07
CA SER A 137 12.06 -2.64 1.48
C SER A 137 12.51 -1.36 2.19
N ALA A 138 13.56 -0.69 1.71
CA ALA A 138 14.26 0.36 2.46
C ALA A 138 13.34 1.50 2.93
N GLY A 139 12.46 1.99 2.04
CA GLY A 139 11.50 3.05 2.40
C GLY A 139 10.48 2.59 3.45
N VAL A 140 10.02 1.34 3.37
CA VAL A 140 9.08 0.78 4.37
C VAL A 140 9.77 0.58 5.71
N VAL A 141 11.01 0.08 5.71
CA VAL A 141 11.81 -0.08 6.93
C VAL A 141 12.03 1.26 7.61
N GLY A 142 12.37 2.31 6.85
CA GLY A 142 12.53 3.67 7.37
C GLY A 142 11.28 4.15 8.11
N VAL A 143 10.09 3.93 7.55
CA VAL A 143 8.83 4.25 8.23
C VAL A 143 8.63 3.41 9.48
N LEU A 144 8.75 2.07 9.38
CA LEU A 144 8.46 1.19 10.52
C LEU A 144 9.36 1.48 11.73
N VAL A 145 10.64 1.82 11.52
CA VAL A 145 11.58 2.16 12.59
C VAL A 145 11.15 3.40 13.39
N GLU A 146 10.40 4.33 12.80
CA GLU A 146 9.86 5.50 13.52
C GLU A 146 8.76 5.11 14.54
N PHE A 147 8.22 3.89 14.46
CA PHE A 147 7.07 3.42 15.24
C PHE A 147 7.35 2.13 16.06
N THR A 148 8.61 1.69 16.14
CA THR A 148 9.06 0.51 16.92
C THR A 148 10.04 0.92 18.00
#